data_AF-A0A3D2JZP6-F1
#
_entry.id   AF-A0A3D2JZP6-F1
#
_cell.length_a   1.000
_cell.length_b   1.000
_cell.length_c   1.000
_cell.angle_alpha   90.00
_cell.angle_beta   90.00
_cell.angle_gamma   90.00
#
_symmetry.space_group_name_H-M   'P 1'
#
loop_
_entity.id
_entity.type
_entity.pdbx_description
1 polymer ?
#
loop_
_entity_poly.entity_id
_entity_poly.type
_entity_poly.pdbx_seq_one_letter_code
_entity_poly.pdbx_strand_id
1 'polypeptide(L)'
;MRIISIKDAVFQKIEASLDARKEDTQLEALAGIDCDQEDMANQRELGDEDPVVTIELIVQWLPDSGEGILDWFQVRESNAEKDPPTVEHGGPLLAFNSEGKEPNLELLIDNAVKELNESITWAEFELEEDA
;
A
#
# COMPACT_ATOMS: atom_id res chain seq x y z
N MET A 1 -5.19 9.10 -15.34
CA MET A 1 -5.37 8.72 -13.93
C MET A 1 -4.89 9.87 -13.06
N ARG A 2 -5.66 10.23 -12.04
CA ARG A 2 -5.31 11.28 -11.08
C ARG A 2 -5.03 10.62 -9.73
N ILE A 3 -3.88 10.93 -9.14
CA ILE A 3 -3.55 10.57 -7.75
C ILE A 3 -4.15 11.60 -6.80
N ILE A 4 -4.66 11.13 -5.67
CA ILE A 4 -5.39 11.90 -4.66
C ILE A 4 -4.78 11.55 -3.31
N SER A 5 -4.22 12.55 -2.64
CA SER A 5 -3.65 12.38 -1.30
C SER A 5 -4.74 11.98 -0.30
N ILE A 6 -4.38 11.17 0.70
CA ILE A 6 -5.26 10.81 1.83
C ILE A 6 -5.72 12.03 2.66
N LYS A 7 -5.01 13.16 2.53
CA LYS A 7 -5.36 14.43 3.20
C LYS A 7 -6.42 15.22 2.43
N ASP A 8 -6.73 14.84 1.18
CA ASP A 8 -7.73 15.51 0.36
C ASP A 8 -9.15 15.09 0.80
N ALA A 9 -10.09 16.04 0.86
CA ALA A 9 -11.48 15.76 1.19
C ALA A 9 -12.18 14.82 0.18
N VAL A 10 -11.62 14.67 -1.02
CA VAL A 10 -12.08 13.70 -2.03
C VAL A 10 -11.78 12.26 -1.58
N PHE A 11 -10.70 12.03 -0.82
CA PHE A 11 -10.34 10.68 -0.34
C PHE A 11 -11.49 10.01 0.41
N GLN A 12 -12.08 10.71 1.38
CA GLN A 12 -13.19 10.18 2.20
C GLN A 12 -14.42 9.82 1.36
N LYS A 13 -14.63 10.48 0.22
CA LYS A 13 -15.73 10.17 -0.69
C LYS A 13 -15.45 8.89 -1.48
N ILE A 14 -14.20 8.71 -1.92
CA ILE A 14 -13.77 7.50 -2.62
C ILE A 14 -13.82 6.30 -1.67
N GLU A 15 -13.33 6.46 -0.44
CA GLU A 15 -13.40 5.43 0.60
C GLU A 15 -14.84 4.99 0.88
N ALA A 16 -15.76 5.95 1.08
CA ALA A 16 -17.17 5.65 1.27
C ALA A 16 -17.83 5.00 0.04
N SER A 17 -17.41 5.42 -1.18
CA SER A 17 -17.86 4.81 -2.44
C SER A 17 -17.46 3.35 -2.56
N LEU A 18 -16.23 3.01 -2.14
CA LEU A 18 -15.68 1.65 -2.16
C LEU A 18 -16.38 0.78 -1.12
N ASP A 19 -16.55 1.26 0.11
CA ASP A 19 -17.23 0.51 1.18
C ASP A 19 -18.70 0.21 0.83
N ALA A 20 -19.41 1.21 0.28
CA ALA A 20 -20.81 1.04 -0.14
C ALA A 20 -20.99 0.06 -1.31
N ARG A 21 -19.93 -0.21 -2.08
CA ARG A 21 -19.94 -1.06 -3.28
C ARG A 21 -18.85 -2.13 -3.24
N LYS A 22 -18.53 -2.63 -2.04
CA LYS A 22 -17.44 -3.58 -1.82
C LYS A 22 -17.57 -4.86 -2.65
N GLU A 23 -18.79 -5.29 -2.96
CA GLU A 23 -19.04 -6.46 -3.80
C GLU A 23 -18.70 -6.22 -5.29
N ASP A 24 -18.65 -4.96 -5.72
CA ASP A 24 -18.37 -4.54 -7.09
C ASP A 24 -16.91 -4.10 -7.29
N THR A 25 -16.09 -4.11 -6.23
CA THR A 25 -14.68 -3.72 -6.31
C THR A 25 -13.82 -4.83 -6.90
N GLN A 26 -12.85 -4.45 -7.71
CA GLN A 26 -11.70 -5.29 -8.02
C GLN A 26 -10.58 -5.05 -7.01
N LEU A 27 -9.82 -6.11 -6.73
CA LEU A 27 -8.72 -6.12 -5.79
C LEU A 27 -7.53 -6.82 -6.41
N GLU A 28 -6.35 -6.21 -6.30
CA GLU A 28 -5.11 -6.74 -6.87
C GLU A 28 -3.92 -6.43 -5.95
N ALA A 29 -3.07 -7.43 -5.74
CA ALA A 29 -1.79 -7.24 -5.08
C ALA A 29 -0.77 -6.75 -6.11
N LEU A 30 -0.15 -5.60 -5.84
CA LEU A 30 0.72 -4.91 -6.79
C LEU A 30 2.19 -5.26 -6.61
N ALA A 31 2.65 -5.26 -5.36
CA ALA A 31 4.04 -5.50 -5.03
C ALA A 31 4.18 -6.00 -3.59
N GLY A 32 5.18 -6.83 -3.36
CA GLY A 32 5.74 -7.13 -2.04
C GLY A 32 7.12 -6.50 -1.94
N ILE A 33 7.37 -5.76 -0.87
CA ILE A 33 8.62 -5.06 -0.60
C ILE A 33 9.20 -5.64 0.68
N ASP A 34 10.31 -6.37 0.56
CA ASP A 34 10.99 -6.94 1.71
C ASP A 34 11.84 -5.87 2.39
N CYS A 35 11.75 -5.78 3.72
CA CYS A 35 12.58 -4.91 4.55
C CYS A 35 13.91 -5.61 4.81
N ASP A 36 15.01 -4.92 4.51
CA ASP A 36 16.33 -5.51 4.64
C ASP A 36 16.83 -5.51 6.09
N GLN A 37 18.08 -5.95 6.30
CA GLN A 37 18.65 -5.99 7.66
C GLN A 37 18.89 -4.60 8.26
N GLU A 38 19.14 -3.58 7.43
CA GLU A 38 19.30 -2.20 7.87
C GLU A 38 17.95 -1.64 8.31
N ASP A 39 16.90 -1.85 7.51
CA ASP A 39 15.52 -1.46 7.85
C ASP A 39 15.06 -2.07 9.17
N MET A 40 15.29 -3.37 9.35
CA MET A 40 14.93 -4.08 10.60
C MET A 40 15.78 -3.61 11.79
N ALA A 41 17.04 -3.23 11.58
CA ALA A 41 17.88 -2.67 12.63
C ALA A 41 17.37 -1.29 13.06
N ASN A 42 17.03 -0.42 12.10
CA ASN A 42 16.48 0.90 12.34
C ASN A 42 15.18 0.85 13.15
N GLN A 43 14.28 -0.07 12.81
CA GLN A 43 13.03 -0.29 13.57
C GLN A 43 13.31 -0.65 15.04
N ARG A 44 14.28 -1.54 15.27
CA ARG A 44 14.68 -1.94 16.64
C ARG A 44 15.34 -0.80 17.40
N GLU A 45 16.13 0.04 16.75
CA GLU A 45 16.70 1.25 17.35
C GLU A 45 15.62 2.27 17.77
N LEU A 46 14.51 2.32 17.02
CA LEU A 46 13.32 3.10 17.37
C LEU A 46 12.45 2.43 18.46
N GLY A 47 12.82 1.23 18.91
CA GLY A 47 12.17 0.51 20.00
C GLY A 47 11.11 -0.51 19.58
N ASP A 48 11.05 -0.88 18.30
CA ASP A 48 10.17 -1.95 17.82
C ASP A 48 10.84 -3.31 18.04
N GLU A 49 10.30 -4.12 18.97
CA GLU A 49 10.84 -5.45 19.29
C GLU A 49 10.42 -6.53 18.27
N ASP A 50 9.45 -6.25 17.40
CA ASP A 50 8.91 -7.15 16.39
C ASP A 50 8.85 -6.43 15.03
N PRO A 51 9.99 -6.28 14.34
CA PRO A 51 10.07 -5.43 13.15
C PRO A 51 9.20 -5.96 12.01
N VAL A 52 8.77 -5.04 11.15
CA VAL A 52 8.19 -5.35 9.85
C VAL A 52 9.28 -5.95 8.96
N VAL A 53 8.96 -7.06 8.32
CA VAL A 53 9.86 -7.78 7.39
C VAL A 53 9.40 -7.70 5.94
N THR A 54 8.10 -7.49 5.71
CA THR A 54 7.54 -7.37 4.36
C THR A 54 6.40 -6.36 4.39
N ILE A 55 6.35 -5.50 3.38
CA ILE A 55 5.22 -4.63 3.06
C ILE A 55 4.55 -5.14 1.79
N GLU A 56 3.24 -5.28 1.79
CA GLU A 56 2.45 -5.60 0.60
C GLU A 56 1.61 -4.40 0.17
N LEU A 57 1.63 -4.09 -1.11
CA LEU A 57 0.79 -3.06 -1.73
C LEU A 57 -0.41 -3.71 -2.37
N ILE A 58 -1.60 -3.33 -1.94
CA ILE A 58 -2.86 -3.87 -2.47
C ILE A 58 -3.73 -2.73 -2.92
N VAL A 59 -4.18 -2.81 -4.17
CA VAL A 59 -5.11 -1.84 -4.74
C VAL A 59 -6.52 -2.40 -4.77
N GLN A 60 -7.49 -1.54 -4.46
CA GLN A 60 -8.91 -1.80 -4.64
C GLN A 60 -9.56 -0.67 -5.46
N TRP A 61 -10.42 -1.02 -6.42
CA TRP A 61 -11.10 -0.01 -7.24
C TRP A 61 -12.45 -0.47 -7.78
N LEU A 62 -13.27 0.50 -8.16
CA LEU A 62 -14.57 0.29 -8.81
C LEU A 62 -14.40 0.40 -10.33
N PRO A 63 -14.57 -0.69 -11.09
CA PRO A 63 -14.34 -0.68 -12.54
C PRO A 63 -15.14 0.39 -13.29
N ASP A 64 -16.42 0.58 -12.92
CA ASP A 64 -17.33 1.49 -13.61
C ASP A 64 -16.94 2.97 -13.47
N SER A 65 -16.34 3.34 -12.34
CA SER A 65 -16.00 4.74 -12.03
C SER A 65 -14.51 5.02 -12.14
N GLY A 66 -13.68 3.99 -12.02
CA GLY A 66 -12.23 4.12 -11.89
C GLY A 66 -11.77 4.70 -10.55
N GLU A 67 -12.67 4.88 -9.58
CA GLU A 67 -12.33 5.32 -8.22
C GLU A 67 -11.70 4.16 -7.44
N GLY A 68 -10.57 4.40 -6.79
CA GLY A 68 -9.88 3.37 -6.03
C GLY A 68 -8.94 3.91 -4.97
N ILE A 69 -8.48 3.01 -4.11
CA ILE A 69 -7.51 3.25 -3.05
C ILE A 69 -6.40 2.22 -3.18
N LEU A 70 -5.17 2.65 -2.93
CA LEU A 70 -4.03 1.78 -2.72
C LEU A 70 -3.69 1.82 -1.23
N ASP A 71 -3.81 0.65 -0.62
CA ASP A 71 -3.50 0.39 0.78
C ASP A 71 -2.18 -0.36 0.89
N TRP A 72 -1.51 -0.22 2.03
CA TRP A 72 -0.35 -1.04 2.36
C TRP A 72 -0.65 -1.94 3.56
N PHE A 73 0.00 -3.08 3.55
CA PHE A 73 -0.12 -4.14 4.53
C PHE A 73 1.28 -4.54 4.97
N GLN A 74 1.41 -5.12 6.16
CA GLN A 74 2.70 -5.48 6.71
C GLN A 74 2.68 -6.88 7.33
N VAL A 75 3.82 -7.55 7.23
CA VAL A 75 4.12 -8.79 7.94
C VAL A 75 5.23 -8.51 8.93
N ARG A 76 5.01 -8.92 10.18
CA ARG A 76 5.96 -8.81 11.29
C ARG A 76 6.88 -10.02 11.36
N GLU A 77 8.10 -9.87 11.85
CA GLU A 77 9.10 -10.94 12.00
C GLU A 77 8.51 -12.16 12.74
N SER A 78 7.78 -11.93 13.84
CA SER A 78 7.12 -13.00 14.62
C SER A 78 6.03 -13.78 13.86
N ASN A 79 5.52 -13.21 12.76
CA ASN A 79 4.43 -13.75 11.95
C ASN A 79 4.91 -14.30 10.60
N ALA A 80 6.15 -14.02 10.19
CA ALA A 80 6.70 -14.38 8.89
C ALA A 80 6.75 -15.90 8.66
N GLU A 81 7.00 -16.68 9.72
CA GLU A 81 7.08 -18.14 9.64
C GLU A 81 5.71 -18.86 9.80
N LYS A 82 4.61 -18.13 9.97
CA LYS A 82 3.26 -18.72 10.07
C LYS A 82 2.71 -19.07 8.69
N ASP A 83 1.87 -20.11 8.63
CA ASP A 83 1.21 -20.54 7.39
C ASP A 83 -0.33 -20.60 7.57
N PRO A 84 -1.10 -19.66 6.98
CA PRO A 84 -0.62 -18.48 6.26
C PRO A 84 -0.02 -17.43 7.22
N PRO A 85 0.86 -16.53 6.74
CA PRO A 85 1.37 -15.43 7.53
C PRO A 85 0.22 -14.53 7.98
N THR A 86 0.36 -13.94 9.17
CA THR A 86 -0.60 -12.92 9.62
C THR A 86 -0.19 -11.58 9.04
N VAL A 87 -1.09 -11.01 8.25
CA VAL A 87 -0.91 -9.72 7.60
C VAL A 87 -1.71 -8.65 8.36
N GLU A 88 -1.07 -7.53 8.66
CA GLU A 88 -1.68 -6.38 9.34
C GLU A 88 -1.92 -5.25 8.33
N HIS A 89 -3.06 -4.55 8.45
CA HIS A 89 -3.32 -3.39 7.62
C HIS A 89 -2.51 -2.19 8.12
N GLY A 90 -1.60 -1.69 7.29
CA GLY A 90 -0.77 -0.52 7.58
C GLY A 90 -1.49 0.81 7.32
N GLY A 91 -2.50 0.79 6.45
CA GLY A 91 -3.39 1.92 6.17
C GLY A 91 -3.41 2.34 4.71
N PRO A 92 -4.18 3.39 4.38
CA PRO A 92 -4.21 3.93 3.03
C PRO A 92 -2.94 4.73 2.72
N LEU A 93 -2.37 4.51 1.53
CA LEU A 93 -1.29 5.33 0.99
C LEU A 93 -1.83 6.46 0.12
N LEU A 94 -2.73 6.13 -0.80
CA LEU A 94 -3.29 7.09 -1.74
C LEU A 94 -4.64 6.63 -2.28
N ALA A 95 -5.44 7.59 -2.74
CA ALA A 95 -6.58 7.33 -3.60
C ALA A 95 -6.26 7.71 -5.05
N PHE A 96 -7.07 7.24 -5.98
CA PHE A 96 -6.98 7.63 -7.37
C PHE A 96 -8.35 7.63 -8.06
N ASN A 97 -8.37 8.26 -9.23
CA ASN A 97 -9.46 8.14 -10.18
C ASN A 97 -8.89 7.93 -11.60
N SER A 98 -9.22 6.80 -12.22
CA SER A 98 -8.83 6.44 -13.59
C SER A 98 -9.89 6.78 -14.65
N GLU A 99 -10.95 7.49 -14.27
CA GLU A 99 -12.03 8.00 -15.15
C GLU A 99 -12.80 6.88 -15.88
N GLY A 100 -13.24 5.87 -15.13
CA GLY A 100 -13.99 4.72 -15.67
C GLY A 100 -13.15 3.79 -16.54
N LYS A 101 -11.83 3.83 -16.37
CA LYS A 101 -10.87 2.93 -17.03
C LYS A 101 -10.17 2.06 -16.00
N GLU A 102 -9.50 1.02 -16.46
CA GLU A 102 -8.55 0.30 -15.63
C GLU A 102 -7.43 1.23 -15.14
N PRO A 103 -7.03 1.17 -13.85
CA PRO A 103 -5.92 1.96 -13.35
C PRO A 103 -4.59 1.55 -13.98
N ASN A 104 -3.65 2.49 -14.05
CA ASN A 104 -2.28 2.17 -14.43
C ASN A 104 -1.53 1.70 -13.17
N LEU A 105 -1.30 0.39 -13.07
CA LEU A 105 -0.72 -0.24 -11.88
C LEU A 105 0.73 0.18 -11.63
N GLU A 106 1.55 0.29 -12.68
CA GLU A 106 2.94 0.77 -12.58
C GLU A 106 3.00 2.18 -11.98
N LEU A 107 2.14 3.09 -12.47
CA LEU A 107 2.07 4.44 -11.91
C LEU A 107 1.60 4.44 -10.45
N LEU A 108 0.75 3.49 -10.05
CA LEU A 108 0.34 3.37 -8.66
C LEU A 108 1.50 2.92 -7.77
N ILE A 109 2.30 1.94 -8.22
CA ILE A 109 3.49 1.46 -7.52
C ILE A 109 4.50 2.62 -7.33
N ASP A 110 4.78 3.38 -8.39
CA ASP A 110 5.69 4.55 -8.34
C ASP A 110 5.27 5.61 -7.31
N ASN A 111 3.97 5.86 -7.17
CA ASN A 111 3.46 6.83 -6.21
C ASN A 111 3.38 6.23 -4.80
N ALA A 112 3.08 4.93 -4.68
CA ALA A 112 3.05 4.24 -3.40
C ALA A 112 4.42 4.23 -2.73
N VAL A 113 5.50 3.94 -3.45
CA VAL A 113 6.86 3.97 -2.91
C VAL A 113 7.24 5.36 -2.41
N LYS A 114 6.85 6.43 -3.13
CA LYS A 114 7.07 7.80 -2.67
C LYS A 114 6.34 8.10 -1.36
N GLU A 115 5.04 7.75 -1.29
CA GLU A 115 4.23 7.95 -0.08
C GLU A 115 4.73 7.10 1.10
N LEU A 116 5.23 5.87 0.84
CA LEU A 116 5.86 5.03 1.85
C LEU A 116 7.13 5.70 2.40
N ASN A 117 8.05 6.17 1.54
CA ASN A 117 9.26 6.86 1.97
C ASN A 117 8.99 8.19 2.71
N GLU A 118 7.85 8.84 2.45
CA GLU A 118 7.42 10.02 3.21
C GLU A 118 6.83 9.64 4.58
N SER A 119 6.23 8.45 4.70
CA SER A 119 5.48 8.02 5.89
C SER A 119 6.29 7.13 6.84
N ILE A 120 7.23 6.37 6.30
CA ILE A 120 8.05 5.38 7.00
C ILE A 120 9.46 5.94 7.11
N THR A 121 9.89 6.23 8.33
CA THR A 121 11.20 6.86 8.59
C THR A 121 12.33 5.88 8.83
N TRP A 122 12.03 4.59 8.94
CA TRP A 122 12.99 3.54 9.29
C TRP A 122 13.51 2.76 8.08
N ALA A 123 12.96 3.01 6.89
CA ALA A 123 13.36 2.39 5.64
C ALA A 123 13.43 3.43 4.51
N GLU A 124 14.20 3.07 3.47
CA GLU A 124 14.23 3.76 2.18
C GLU A 124 13.94 2.73 1.09
N PHE A 125 12.71 2.74 0.58
CA PHE A 125 12.26 1.81 -0.44
C PHE A 125 12.67 2.30 -1.82
N GLU A 126 13.36 1.45 -2.57
CA GLU A 126 13.69 1.67 -3.98
C GLU A 126 12.90 0.69 -4.84
N LEU A 127 12.43 1.14 -6.00
CA LEU A 127 11.94 0.23 -7.04
C LEU A 127 13.16 -0.29 -7.79
N GLU A 128 13.35 -1.61 -7.81
CA GLU A 128 14.33 -2.21 -8.72
C GLU A 128 13.91 -1.84 -10.16
N GLU A 129 14.73 -1.06 -10.86
CA GLU A 129 14.54 -0.87 -12.31
C GLU A 129 14.73 -2.23 -12.97
N ASP A 130 13.69 -2.75 -13.64
CA ASP A 130 13.77 -3.96 -14.45
C ASP A 130 15.02 -3.92 -15.34
N ALA A 131 15.98 -4.81 -15.07
CA ALA A 131 17.24 -4.94 -15.80
C ALA A 131 17.10 -5.61 -17.17
#